data_AF-A0A958D2C5-F1
#
_entry.id   AF-A0A958D2C5-F1
#
_cell.length_a   1.000
_cell.length_b   1.000
_cell.length_c   1.000
_cell.angle_alpha   90.00
_cell.angle_beta   90.00
_cell.angle_gamma   90.00
#
_symmetry.space_group_name_H-M   'P 1'
#
loop_
_entity.id
_entity.type
_entity.pdbx_description
1 polymer ?
#
loop_
_entity_poly.entity_id
_entity_poly.type
_entity_poly.pdbx_seq_one_letter_code
_entity_poly.pdbx_strand_id
1 'polypeptide(L)'
;ALNMDEKTYAGLRYQFAVMPRRGVVISMVLGALLAYISLRMYPEISSPFMDTRLATFVNMTLSILGSAFIFVAIFMTYRQLRLIRQTYAHADRLDLFRSGELYAFSALTLRMGIGWLIVVYAGVLFYPALVRNIPWAVTTGLVMAGIVVSFITTLFDIHKRIKTVKEDQLFEIDGRLQAAFSDLHRRIDSGDVEKLAPLREVMDALLVERGVVAKIPTWPWQPGTLAGFLAAVLLPLIGWGAQLLLQRLLGL
;
A
#
# COMPACT_ATOMS: atom_id res chain seq x y z
N ALA A 1 -14.95 8.90 10.89
CA ALA A 1 -15.81 7.76 11.23
C ALA A 1 -16.89 7.61 10.16
N LEU A 2 -16.77 6.60 9.30
CA LEU A 2 -17.76 6.23 8.28
C LEU A 2 -19.12 5.93 8.94
N ASN A 3 -20.20 6.58 8.48
CA ASN A 3 -21.58 6.25 8.87
C ASN A 3 -21.94 4.87 8.28
N MET A 4 -21.67 3.80 9.01
CA MET A 4 -22.09 2.45 8.67
C MET A 4 -22.78 1.80 9.87
N ASP A 5 -23.85 1.06 9.60
CA ASP A 5 -24.63 0.31 10.59
C ASP A 5 -23.71 -0.55 11.49
N GLU A 6 -23.98 -0.57 12.79
CA GLU A 6 -23.07 -1.11 13.82
C GLU A 6 -22.80 -2.62 13.62
N LYS A 7 -23.77 -3.33 13.03
CA LYS A 7 -23.63 -4.72 12.58
C LYS A 7 -22.65 -4.88 11.42
N THR A 8 -22.63 -3.93 10.49
CA THR A 8 -21.72 -3.91 9.34
C THR A 8 -20.28 -3.64 9.80
N TYR A 9 -20.11 -2.72 10.74
CA TYR A 9 -18.79 -2.44 11.35
C TYR A 9 -18.24 -3.64 12.13
N ALA A 10 -19.08 -4.32 12.93
CA ALA A 10 -18.71 -5.53 13.65
C ALA A 10 -18.34 -6.69 12.70
N GLY A 11 -19.08 -6.85 11.59
CA GLY A 11 -18.79 -7.83 10.55
C GLY A 11 -17.46 -7.57 9.83
N LEU A 12 -17.17 -6.32 9.46
CA LEU A 12 -15.88 -5.91 8.90
C LEU A 12 -14.73 -6.16 9.87
N ARG A 13 -14.88 -5.78 11.14
CA ARG A 13 -13.87 -6.02 12.19
C ARG A 13 -13.59 -7.51 12.38
N TYR A 14 -14.63 -8.35 12.35
CA TYR A 14 -14.48 -9.81 12.39
C TYR A 14 -13.77 -10.35 11.14
N GLN A 15 -14.10 -9.84 9.93
CA GLN A 15 -13.43 -10.26 8.70
C GLN A 15 -11.95 -9.85 8.64
N PHE A 16 -11.60 -8.70 9.23
CA PHE A 16 -10.21 -8.25 9.39
C PHE A 16 -9.45 -9.02 10.49
N ALA A 17 -10.13 -9.47 11.55
CA ALA A 17 -9.53 -10.23 12.65
C ALA A 17 -9.37 -11.73 12.35
N VAL A 18 -10.26 -12.32 11.54
CA VAL A 18 -10.28 -13.76 11.30
C VAL A 18 -9.55 -14.14 10.02
N MET A 19 -8.54 -15.00 10.18
CA MET A 19 -7.82 -15.62 9.09
C MET A 19 -8.66 -16.77 8.50
N PRO A 20 -8.98 -16.77 7.19
CA PRO A 20 -9.77 -17.80 6.57
C PRO A 20 -8.93 -19.06 6.50
N ARG A 21 -9.30 -20.03 7.34
CA ARG A 21 -8.59 -21.30 7.54
C ARG A 21 -8.24 -22.00 6.24
N ARG A 22 -9.13 -21.99 5.24
CA ARG A 22 -8.91 -22.63 3.93
C ARG A 22 -7.82 -21.96 3.10
N GLY A 23 -7.79 -20.62 3.06
CA GLY A 23 -6.79 -19.87 2.30
C GLY A 23 -5.39 -20.03 2.88
N VAL A 24 -5.28 -19.93 4.21
CA VAL A 24 -4.00 -20.13 4.91
C VAL A 24 -3.45 -21.54 4.71
N VAL A 25 -4.30 -22.57 4.83
CA VAL A 25 -3.87 -23.97 4.63
C VAL A 25 -3.41 -24.20 3.19
N ILE A 26 -4.12 -23.69 2.18
CA ILE A 26 -3.70 -23.82 0.77
C ILE A 26 -2.36 -23.14 0.53
N SER A 27 -2.18 -21.91 1.02
CA SER A 27 -0.90 -21.19 0.89
C SER A 27 0.25 -21.88 1.63
N MET A 28 -0.03 -22.44 2.81
CA MET A 28 0.96 -23.20 3.58
C MET A 28 1.38 -24.47 2.83
N VAL A 29 0.43 -25.23 2.29
CA VAL A 29 0.69 -26.45 1.50
C VAL A 29 1.43 -26.12 0.20
N LEU A 30 1.03 -25.06 -0.51
CA LEU A 30 1.74 -24.59 -1.71
C LEU A 30 3.18 -24.17 -1.41
N GLY A 31 3.38 -23.37 -0.37
CA GLY A 31 4.72 -22.92 0.04
C GLY A 31 5.62 -24.09 0.46
N ALA A 32 5.07 -25.06 1.19
CA ALA A 32 5.80 -26.26 1.61
C ALA A 32 6.15 -27.16 0.42
N LEU A 33 5.20 -27.39 -0.50
CA LEU A 33 5.43 -28.18 -1.72
C LEU A 33 6.48 -27.53 -2.61
N LEU A 34 6.40 -26.22 -2.82
CA LEU A 34 7.32 -25.48 -3.68
C LEU A 34 8.74 -25.50 -3.08
N ALA A 35 8.88 -25.29 -1.76
CA ALA A 35 10.16 -25.43 -1.06
C ALA A 35 10.73 -26.84 -1.17
N TYR A 36 9.91 -27.87 -0.98
CA TYR A 36 10.34 -29.26 -1.09
C TYR A 36 10.84 -29.59 -2.51
N ILE A 37 10.13 -29.16 -3.55
CA ILE A 37 10.52 -29.34 -4.94
C ILE A 37 11.81 -28.57 -5.25
N SER A 38 11.93 -27.31 -4.81
CA SER A 38 13.11 -26.48 -5.04
C SER A 38 14.36 -27.06 -4.38
N LEU A 39 14.26 -27.56 -3.14
CA LEU A 39 15.38 -28.20 -2.43
C LEU A 39 15.81 -29.52 -3.09
N ARG A 40 14.87 -30.25 -3.70
CA ARG A 40 15.16 -31.48 -4.44
C ARG A 40 15.80 -31.22 -5.81
N MET A 41 15.35 -30.19 -6.53
CA MET A 41 15.91 -29.81 -7.83
C MET A 41 17.25 -29.08 -7.73
N TYR A 42 17.47 -28.31 -6.65
CA TYR A 42 18.63 -27.43 -6.51
C TYR A 42 19.34 -27.69 -5.16
N PRO A 43 20.05 -28.81 -5.00
CA PRO A 43 20.74 -29.16 -3.76
C PRO A 43 21.86 -28.17 -3.38
N GLU A 44 22.34 -27.38 -4.35
CA GLU A 44 23.30 -26.28 -4.14
C GLU A 44 22.79 -25.19 -3.20
N ILE A 45 21.47 -25.05 -3.03
CA ILE A 45 20.86 -24.08 -2.11
C ILE A 45 21.09 -24.51 -0.65
N SER A 46 21.20 -25.82 -0.39
CA SER A 46 21.38 -26.40 0.95
C SER A 46 22.82 -26.78 1.28
N SER A 47 23.70 -26.89 0.27
CA SER A 47 25.07 -27.43 0.42
C SER A 47 25.97 -26.74 1.45
N PRO A 48 25.86 -25.42 1.75
CA PRO A 48 26.73 -24.78 2.74
C PRO A 48 26.50 -25.21 4.19
N PHE A 49 25.40 -25.92 4.47
CA PHE A 49 25.00 -26.31 5.84
C PHE A 49 24.92 -27.83 6.03
N MET A 50 25.49 -28.63 5.12
CA MET A 50 25.37 -30.10 5.09
C MET A 50 26.53 -30.86 5.74
N ASP A 51 27.24 -30.28 6.71
CA ASP A 51 28.35 -30.98 7.38
C ASP A 51 27.88 -32.14 8.28
N THR A 52 26.60 -32.15 8.69
CA THR A 52 26.05 -33.19 9.56
C THR A 52 24.60 -33.53 9.17
N ARG A 53 24.19 -34.79 9.40
CA ARG A 53 22.80 -35.26 9.17
C ARG A 53 21.77 -34.43 9.95
N LEU A 54 22.13 -33.99 11.17
CA LEU A 54 21.29 -33.15 12.01
C LEU A 54 21.15 -31.74 11.43
N ALA A 55 22.27 -31.13 10.99
CA ALA A 55 22.26 -29.80 10.35
C ALA A 55 21.42 -29.79 9.06
N THR A 56 21.50 -30.86 8.27
CA THR A 56 20.67 -31.05 7.06
C THR A 56 19.19 -31.08 7.40
N PHE A 57 18.79 -31.89 8.39
CA PHE A 57 17.38 -32.00 8.80
C PHE A 57 16.82 -30.67 9.32
N VAL A 58 17.60 -29.96 10.13
CA VAL A 58 17.23 -28.65 10.67
C VAL A 58 17.08 -27.62 9.55
N ASN A 59 18.04 -27.50 8.64
CA ASN A 59 17.99 -26.55 7.54
C ASN A 59 16.82 -26.82 6.58
N MET A 60 16.55 -28.10 6.28
CA MET A 60 15.45 -28.51 5.42
C MET A 60 14.10 -28.16 6.06
N THR A 61 13.95 -28.40 7.36
CA THR A 61 12.75 -28.04 8.12
C THR A 61 12.55 -26.52 8.18
N LEU A 62 13.62 -25.77 8.45
CA LEU A 62 13.58 -24.31 8.53
C LEU A 62 13.19 -23.68 7.19
N SER A 63 13.71 -24.21 6.09
CA SER A 63 13.43 -23.74 4.73
C SER A 63 11.97 -23.99 4.33
N ILE A 64 11.44 -25.19 4.61
CA ILE A 64 10.03 -25.53 4.33
C ILE A 64 9.09 -24.64 5.15
N LEU A 65 9.37 -24.47 6.44
CA LEU A 65 8.57 -23.60 7.32
C LEU A 65 8.66 -22.14 6.86
N GLY A 66 9.86 -21.64 6.58
CA GLY A 66 10.08 -20.27 6.11
C GLY A 66 9.31 -19.96 4.83
N SER A 67 9.39 -20.83 3.82
CA SER A 67 8.61 -20.66 2.58
C SER A 67 7.11 -20.74 2.80
N ALA A 68 6.63 -21.63 3.68
CA ALA A 68 5.22 -21.69 4.03
C ALA A 68 4.73 -20.38 4.69
N PHE A 69 5.52 -19.81 5.60
CA PHE A 69 5.23 -18.51 6.21
C PHE A 69 5.19 -17.38 5.18
N ILE A 70 6.13 -17.36 4.23
CA ILE A 70 6.17 -16.36 3.15
C ILE A 70 4.90 -16.46 2.31
N PHE A 71 4.50 -17.64 1.84
CA PHE A 71 3.29 -17.80 1.03
C PHE A 71 2.02 -17.38 1.77
N VAL A 72 1.93 -17.67 3.06
CA VAL A 72 0.82 -17.20 3.90
C VAL A 72 0.82 -15.67 4.02
N ALA A 73 1.99 -15.05 4.23
CA ALA A 73 2.13 -13.60 4.27
C ALA A 73 1.73 -12.95 2.94
N ILE A 74 2.06 -13.56 1.80
CA ILE A 74 1.63 -13.11 0.46
C ILE A 74 0.11 -13.11 0.41
N PHE A 75 -0.51 -14.26 0.67
CA PHE A 75 -1.96 -14.39 0.62
C PHE A 75 -2.67 -13.38 1.54
N MET A 76 -2.16 -13.19 2.76
CA MET A 76 -2.71 -12.19 3.67
C MET A 76 -2.58 -10.78 3.14
N THR A 77 -1.43 -10.42 2.55
CA THR A 77 -1.20 -9.10 1.95
C THR A 77 -2.21 -8.83 0.83
N TYR A 78 -2.35 -9.77 -0.10
CA TYR A 78 -3.33 -9.67 -1.19
C TYR A 78 -4.76 -9.55 -0.67
N ARG A 79 -5.14 -10.36 0.32
CA ARG A 79 -6.47 -10.33 0.92
C ARG A 79 -6.73 -9.01 1.62
N GLN A 80 -5.79 -8.52 2.42
CA GLN A 80 -5.93 -7.25 3.14
C GLN A 80 -6.10 -6.09 2.16
N LEU A 81 -5.29 -6.04 1.10
CA LEU A 81 -5.42 -5.03 0.04
C LEU A 81 -6.79 -5.10 -0.65
N ARG A 82 -7.28 -6.31 -0.97
CA ARG A 82 -8.58 -6.49 -1.62
C ARG A 82 -9.76 -6.13 -0.72
N LEU A 83 -9.71 -6.51 0.56
CA LEU A 83 -10.74 -6.15 1.54
C LEU A 83 -10.83 -4.64 1.72
N ILE A 84 -9.68 -3.96 1.74
CA ILE A 84 -9.67 -2.50 1.85
C ILE A 84 -10.25 -1.86 0.59
N ARG A 85 -9.89 -2.36 -0.60
CA ARG A 85 -10.50 -1.92 -1.87
C ARG A 85 -12.02 -2.11 -1.87
N GLN A 86 -12.52 -3.24 -1.36
CA GLN A 86 -13.96 -3.52 -1.27
C GLN A 86 -14.68 -2.63 -0.26
N THR A 87 -14.08 -2.41 0.91
CA THR A 87 -14.65 -1.56 1.98
C THR A 87 -14.79 -0.13 1.48
N TYR A 88 -13.77 0.37 0.77
CA TYR A 88 -13.85 1.67 0.13
C TYR A 88 -14.89 1.68 -0.97
N ALA A 89 -14.93 0.70 -1.88
CA ALA A 89 -15.91 0.67 -2.97
C ALA A 89 -17.37 0.81 -2.49
N HIS A 90 -17.69 0.35 -1.28
CA HIS A 90 -19.04 0.45 -0.70
C HIS A 90 -19.26 1.68 0.20
N ALA A 91 -18.22 2.46 0.51
CA ALA A 91 -18.36 3.69 1.28
C ALA A 91 -18.89 4.81 0.36
N ASP A 92 -20.20 5.01 0.32
CA ASP A 92 -20.88 5.97 -0.58
C ASP A 92 -20.42 7.44 -0.44
N ARG A 93 -19.78 7.83 0.67
CA ARG A 93 -19.27 9.20 0.87
C ARG A 93 -17.88 9.19 1.47
N LEU A 94 -16.89 9.54 0.65
CA LEU A 94 -15.52 9.79 1.08
C LEU A 94 -15.45 11.25 1.56
N ASP A 95 -15.29 11.44 2.86
CA ASP A 95 -15.14 12.79 3.43
C ASP A 95 -13.68 13.25 3.29
N LEU A 96 -13.43 14.13 2.32
CA LEU A 96 -12.09 14.66 2.03
C LEU A 96 -11.52 15.49 3.20
N PHE A 97 -12.35 16.01 4.10
CA PHE A 97 -11.92 16.78 5.26
C PHE A 97 -11.45 15.88 6.42
N ARG A 98 -11.77 14.59 6.40
CA ARG A 98 -11.27 13.59 7.37
C ARG A 98 -9.99 12.93 6.87
N SER A 99 -8.93 13.73 6.81
CA SER A 99 -7.58 13.32 6.39
C SER A 99 -7.02 12.09 7.13
N GLY A 100 -7.41 11.86 8.39
CA GLY A 100 -6.98 10.71 9.18
C GLY A 100 -7.39 9.34 8.60
N GLU A 101 -8.55 9.25 7.95
CA GLU A 101 -9.02 8.00 7.35
C GLU A 101 -8.32 7.70 6.02
N LEU A 102 -8.00 8.75 5.26
CA LEU A 102 -7.21 8.67 4.03
C LEU A 102 -5.76 8.20 4.30
N TYR A 103 -5.12 8.70 5.37
CA TYR A 103 -3.72 8.37 5.68
C TYR A 103 -3.51 7.09 6.49
N ALA A 104 -4.54 6.57 7.17
CA ALA A 104 -4.45 5.29 7.87
C ALA A 104 -4.02 4.14 6.94
N PHE A 105 -4.40 4.21 5.67
CA PHE A 105 -4.02 3.22 4.66
C PHE A 105 -2.55 3.35 4.23
N SER A 106 -2.02 4.57 4.15
CA SER A 106 -0.58 4.80 3.90
C SER A 106 0.27 4.15 4.98
N ALA A 107 -0.12 4.27 6.25
CA ALA A 107 0.61 3.63 7.35
C ALA A 107 0.56 2.09 7.25
N LEU A 108 -0.59 1.49 6.92
CA LEU A 108 -0.71 0.04 6.78
C LEU A 108 0.07 -0.49 5.58
N THR A 109 -0.07 0.16 4.42
CA THR A 109 0.66 -0.19 3.20
C THR A 109 2.17 -0.02 3.34
N LEU A 110 2.61 1.03 4.06
CA LEU A 110 4.01 1.25 4.41
C LEU A 110 4.54 0.13 5.31
N ARG A 111 3.81 -0.25 6.37
CA ARG A 111 4.20 -1.37 7.25
C ARG A 111 4.29 -2.69 6.51
N MET A 112 3.35 -2.97 5.60
CA MET A 112 3.39 -4.15 4.73
C MET A 112 4.61 -4.10 3.80
N GLY A 113 4.88 -2.95 3.16
CA GLY A 113 6.06 -2.76 2.31
C GLY A 113 7.37 -2.97 3.07
N ILE A 114 7.52 -2.36 4.24
CA ILE A 114 8.70 -2.54 5.11
C ILE A 114 8.86 -4.00 5.54
N GLY A 115 7.77 -4.66 5.94
CA GLY A 115 7.80 -6.08 6.28
C GLY A 115 8.31 -6.95 5.13
N TRP A 116 7.85 -6.69 3.90
CA TRP A 116 8.31 -7.37 2.70
C TRP A 116 9.79 -7.10 2.40
N LEU A 117 10.27 -5.87 2.59
CA LEU A 117 11.68 -5.55 2.42
C LEU A 117 12.57 -6.31 3.39
N ILE A 118 12.17 -6.41 4.66
CA ILE A 118 12.91 -7.18 5.67
C ILE A 118 12.96 -8.66 5.28
N VAL A 119 11.84 -9.23 4.83
CA VAL A 119 11.78 -10.63 4.39
C VAL A 119 12.71 -10.88 3.19
N VAL A 120 12.69 -10.01 2.19
CA VAL A 120 13.55 -10.13 1.00
C VAL A 120 15.02 -10.01 1.39
N TYR A 121 15.36 -9.00 2.21
CA TYR A 121 16.74 -8.76 2.62
C TYR A 121 17.30 -9.89 3.49
N ALA A 122 16.50 -10.38 4.45
CA ALA A 122 16.86 -11.54 5.26
C ALA A 122 17.09 -12.77 4.37
N GLY A 123 16.22 -13.01 3.38
CA GLY A 123 16.39 -14.11 2.44
C GLY A 123 17.72 -14.07 1.69
N VAL A 124 18.12 -12.91 1.18
CA VAL A 124 19.41 -12.72 0.48
C VAL A 124 20.60 -12.90 1.41
N LEU A 125 20.51 -12.40 2.65
CA LEU A 125 21.61 -12.44 3.62
C LEU A 125 21.88 -13.85 4.17
N PHE A 126 20.82 -14.61 4.48
CA PHE A 126 20.95 -15.97 5.00
C PHE A 126 21.23 -17.01 3.90
N TYR A 127 20.77 -16.74 2.66
CA TYR A 127 20.92 -17.68 1.55
C TYR A 127 21.34 -16.95 0.26
N PRO A 128 22.61 -16.50 0.17
CA PRO A 128 23.11 -15.78 -1.01
C PRO A 128 23.14 -16.65 -2.29
N ALA A 129 23.10 -17.97 -2.15
CA ALA A 129 22.96 -18.90 -3.29
C ALA A 129 21.62 -18.71 -4.03
N LEU A 130 20.59 -18.16 -3.36
CA LEU A 130 19.28 -17.90 -3.95
C LEU A 130 19.35 -16.91 -5.11
N VAL A 131 20.19 -15.87 -5.01
CA VAL A 131 20.33 -14.85 -6.06
C VAL A 131 21.18 -15.33 -7.24
N ARG A 132 22.07 -16.32 -7.02
CA ARG A 132 22.89 -16.93 -8.07
C ARG A 132 22.11 -17.95 -8.90
N ASN A 133 21.11 -18.60 -8.31
CA ASN A 133 20.27 -19.57 -9.01
C ASN A 133 19.23 -18.84 -9.88
N ILE A 134 19.48 -18.77 -11.19
CA ILE A 134 18.64 -18.03 -12.14
C ILE A 134 17.16 -18.48 -12.08
N PRO A 135 16.81 -19.78 -12.14
CA PRO A 135 15.42 -20.22 -12.02
C PRO A 135 14.73 -19.74 -10.73
N TRP A 136 15.40 -19.87 -9.59
CA TRP A 136 14.85 -19.43 -8.32
C TRP A 136 14.66 -17.91 -8.29
N ALA A 137 15.67 -17.16 -8.72
CA ALA A 137 15.62 -15.70 -8.80
C ALA A 137 14.47 -15.21 -9.70
N VAL A 138 14.23 -15.88 -10.84
CA VAL A 138 13.10 -15.58 -11.73
C VAL A 138 11.76 -15.85 -11.05
N THR A 139 11.58 -17.00 -10.41
CA THR A 139 10.30 -17.34 -9.73
C THR A 139 9.98 -16.40 -8.57
N THR A 140 10.97 -16.12 -7.70
CA THR A 140 10.82 -15.16 -6.60
C THR A 140 10.59 -13.75 -7.11
N GLY A 141 11.31 -13.35 -8.17
CA GLY A 141 11.13 -12.06 -8.83
C GLY A 141 9.72 -11.87 -9.37
N LEU A 142 9.14 -12.90 -9.99
CA LEU A 142 7.77 -12.86 -10.51
C LEU A 142 6.74 -12.71 -9.38
N VAL A 143 6.91 -13.43 -8.27
CA VAL A 143 6.04 -13.33 -7.10
C VAL A 143 6.10 -11.92 -6.49
N MET A 144 7.31 -11.39 -6.29
CA MET A 144 7.52 -10.03 -5.78
C MET A 144 6.93 -8.98 -6.73
N ALA A 145 7.11 -9.14 -8.04
CA ALA A 145 6.49 -8.27 -9.04
C ALA A 145 4.96 -8.29 -8.93
N GLY A 146 4.35 -9.44 -8.72
CA GLY A 146 2.90 -9.54 -8.49
C GLY A 146 2.43 -8.75 -7.26
N ILE A 147 3.17 -8.81 -6.15
CA ILE A 147 2.86 -8.04 -4.93
C ILE A 147 2.93 -6.54 -5.23
N VAL A 148 4.00 -6.11 -5.91
CA VAL A 148 4.20 -4.70 -6.31
C VAL A 148 3.08 -4.24 -7.24
N VAL A 149 2.72 -5.02 -8.26
CA VAL A 149 1.61 -4.72 -9.17
C VAL A 149 0.30 -4.57 -8.40
N SER A 150 0.02 -5.46 -7.45
CA SER A 150 -1.21 -5.42 -6.66
C SER A 150 -1.27 -4.19 -5.75
N PHE A 151 -0.12 -3.80 -5.21
CA PHE A 151 0.04 -2.60 -4.40
C PHE A 151 -0.18 -1.33 -5.23
N ILE A 152 0.48 -1.21 -6.38
CA ILE A 152 0.32 -0.09 -7.32
C ILE A 152 -1.13 0.03 -7.78
N THR A 153 -1.74 -1.09 -8.16
CA THR A 153 -3.15 -1.13 -8.60
C THR A 153 -4.07 -0.56 -7.53
N THR A 154 -3.92 -1.03 -6.29
CA THR A 154 -4.76 -0.58 -5.16
C THR A 154 -4.60 0.91 -4.88
N LEU A 155 -3.37 1.44 -4.96
CA LEU A 155 -3.11 2.86 -4.77
C LEU A 155 -3.71 3.70 -5.88
N PHE A 156 -3.63 3.23 -7.12
CA PHE A 156 -4.16 3.94 -8.27
C PHE A 156 -5.69 3.99 -8.27
N ASP A 157 -6.35 2.92 -7.84
CA ASP A 157 -7.80 2.90 -7.66
C ASP A 157 -8.25 3.95 -6.62
N ILE A 158 -7.56 4.02 -5.49
CA ILE A 158 -7.85 4.99 -4.43
C ILE A 158 -7.59 6.42 -4.94
N HIS A 159 -6.46 6.64 -5.62
CA HIS A 159 -6.12 7.93 -6.22
C HIS A 159 -7.22 8.43 -7.17
N LYS A 160 -7.66 7.58 -8.10
CA LYS A 160 -8.75 7.90 -9.04
C LYS A 160 -10.01 8.32 -8.29
N ARG A 161 -10.36 7.60 -7.23
CA ARG A 161 -11.58 7.90 -6.46
C ARG A 161 -11.49 9.21 -5.69
N ILE A 162 -10.36 9.48 -5.04
CA ILE A 162 -10.12 10.77 -4.36
C ILE A 162 -10.19 11.90 -5.38
N LYS A 163 -9.61 11.70 -6.58
CA LYS A 163 -9.68 12.65 -7.67
C LYS A 163 -11.12 12.95 -8.10
N THR A 164 -11.93 11.92 -8.34
CA THR A 164 -13.35 12.10 -8.73
C THR A 164 -14.13 12.84 -7.64
N VAL A 165 -14.04 12.43 -6.37
CA VAL A 165 -14.76 13.09 -5.27
C VAL A 165 -14.32 14.56 -5.13
N LYS A 166 -13.03 14.85 -5.35
CA LYS A 166 -12.51 16.22 -5.33
C LYS A 166 -13.06 17.05 -6.49
N GLU A 167 -13.12 16.48 -7.68
CA GLU A 167 -13.68 17.14 -8.88
C GLU A 167 -15.17 17.44 -8.67
N ASP A 168 -15.93 16.49 -8.14
CA ASP A 168 -17.37 16.66 -7.83
C ASP A 168 -17.60 17.78 -6.79
N GLN A 169 -16.81 17.81 -5.71
CA GLN A 169 -16.92 18.87 -4.70
C GLN A 169 -16.53 20.25 -5.25
N LEU A 170 -15.47 20.33 -6.05
CA LEU A 170 -15.07 21.59 -6.69
C LEU A 170 -16.16 22.08 -7.65
N PHE A 171 -16.78 21.18 -8.41
CA PHE A 171 -17.89 21.50 -9.31
C PHE A 171 -19.10 22.04 -8.54
N GLU A 172 -19.44 21.44 -7.39
CA GLU A 172 -20.52 21.93 -6.53
C GLU A 172 -20.23 23.33 -5.98
N ILE A 173 -19.01 23.58 -5.49
CA ILE A 173 -18.60 24.89 -4.97
C ILE A 173 -18.58 25.94 -6.09
N ASP A 174 -18.07 25.60 -7.28
CA ASP A 174 -18.04 26.50 -8.44
C ASP A 174 -19.47 26.86 -8.89
N GLY A 175 -20.41 25.90 -8.84
CA GLY A 175 -21.83 26.17 -9.10
C GLY A 175 -22.47 27.12 -8.08
N ARG A 176 -22.16 26.95 -6.79
CA ARG A 176 -22.63 27.86 -5.72
C ARG A 176 -22.02 29.26 -5.85
N LEU A 177 -20.73 29.36 -6.20
CA LEU A 177 -20.07 30.63 -6.49
C LEU A 177 -20.72 31.33 -7.67
N GLN A 178 -21.01 30.62 -8.76
CA GLN A 178 -21.68 31.19 -9.93
C GLN A 178 -23.07 31.74 -9.59
N ALA A 179 -23.85 31.00 -8.77
CA ALA A 179 -25.13 31.48 -8.27
C ALA A 179 -25.00 32.73 -7.39
N ALA A 180 -24.00 32.77 -6.51
CA ALA A 180 -23.72 33.92 -5.66
C ALA A 180 -23.27 35.16 -6.47
N PHE A 181 -22.43 34.98 -7.48
CA PHE A 181 -22.06 36.05 -8.41
C PHE A 181 -23.27 36.56 -9.20
N SER A 182 -24.15 35.67 -9.67
CA SER A 182 -25.37 36.09 -10.37
C SER A 182 -26.31 36.90 -9.46
N ASP A 183 -26.46 36.48 -8.20
CA ASP A 183 -27.24 37.23 -7.21
C ASP A 183 -26.61 38.58 -6.87
N LEU A 184 -25.27 38.64 -6.81
CA LEU A 184 -24.52 39.87 -6.57
C LEU A 184 -24.80 40.90 -7.67
N HIS A 185 -24.67 40.51 -8.94
CA HIS A 185 -24.94 41.40 -10.07
C HIS A 185 -26.39 41.91 -10.04
N ARG A 186 -27.36 41.02 -9.82
CA ARG A 186 -28.78 41.40 -9.72
C ARG A 186 -29.04 42.43 -8.62
N ARG A 187 -28.40 42.28 -7.45
CA ARG A 187 -28.58 43.22 -6.32
C ARG A 187 -27.95 44.58 -6.60
N ILE A 188 -26.77 44.59 -7.22
CA ILE A 188 -26.10 45.81 -7.69
C ILE A 188 -27.01 46.56 -8.67
N ASP A 189 -27.57 45.86 -9.66
CA ASP A 189 -28.46 46.46 -10.67
C ASP A 189 -29.77 46.99 -10.04
N SER A 190 -30.26 46.36 -8.98
CA SER A 190 -31.46 46.78 -8.25
C SER A 190 -31.24 47.89 -7.21
N GLY A 191 -29.98 48.25 -6.91
CA GLY A 191 -29.63 49.24 -5.89
C GLY A 191 -29.80 48.78 -4.42
N ASP A 192 -29.97 47.48 -4.16
CA ASP A 192 -30.15 46.92 -2.80
C ASP A 192 -28.78 46.73 -2.10
N VAL A 193 -28.19 47.85 -1.66
CA VAL A 193 -26.84 47.92 -1.08
C VAL A 193 -26.76 47.26 0.30
N GLU A 194 -27.83 47.30 1.10
CA GLU A 194 -27.85 46.75 2.46
C GLU A 194 -27.55 45.25 2.50
N LYS A 195 -27.93 44.50 1.46
CA LYS A 195 -27.76 43.04 1.42
C LYS A 195 -26.49 42.58 0.70
N LEU A 196 -25.62 43.49 0.26
CA LEU A 196 -24.36 43.13 -0.41
C LEU A 196 -23.32 42.56 0.57
N ALA A 197 -23.27 43.08 1.80
CA ALA A 197 -22.27 42.65 2.79
C ALA A 197 -22.41 41.16 3.20
N PRO A 198 -23.61 40.65 3.56
CA PRO A 198 -23.79 39.23 3.85
C PRO A 198 -23.49 38.31 2.66
N LEU A 199 -23.82 38.76 1.44
CA LEU A 199 -23.55 37.97 0.23
C LEU A 199 -22.03 37.87 -0.05
N ARG A 200 -21.29 38.95 0.16
CA ARG A 200 -19.83 38.96 0.08
C ARG A 200 -19.22 37.98 1.08
N GLU A 201 -19.71 37.95 2.31
CA GLU A 201 -19.22 37.01 3.34
C GLU A 201 -19.41 35.54 2.92
N VAL A 202 -20.57 35.21 2.33
CA VAL A 202 -20.83 33.88 1.77
C VAL A 202 -19.86 33.56 0.63
N MET A 203 -19.61 34.51 -0.27
CA MET A 203 -18.66 34.31 -1.38
C MET A 203 -17.23 34.12 -0.88
N ASP A 204 -16.79 34.91 0.10
CA ASP A 204 -15.48 34.79 0.72
C ASP A 204 -15.33 33.42 1.38
N ALA A 205 -16.36 32.94 2.09
CA ALA A 205 -16.39 31.60 2.67
C ALA A 205 -16.28 30.48 1.60
N LEU A 206 -17.02 30.60 0.49
CA LEU A 206 -16.96 29.64 -0.63
C LEU A 206 -15.59 29.64 -1.33
N LEU A 207 -14.96 30.82 -1.49
CA LEU A 207 -13.61 30.93 -2.04
C LEU A 207 -12.57 30.27 -1.12
N VAL A 208 -12.71 30.44 0.19
CA VAL A 208 -11.87 29.75 1.19
C VAL A 208 -12.08 28.24 1.12
N GLU A 209 -13.33 27.77 1.10
CA GLU A 209 -13.67 26.34 0.97
C GLU A 209 -13.06 25.73 -0.30
N ARG A 210 -13.25 26.38 -1.45
CA ARG A 210 -12.63 26.00 -2.73
C ARG A 210 -11.11 25.91 -2.62
N GLY A 211 -10.49 26.89 -1.98
CA GLY A 211 -9.05 26.95 -1.76
C GLY A 211 -8.53 25.80 -0.89
N VAL A 212 -9.29 25.39 0.12
CA VAL A 212 -8.99 24.23 0.96
C VAL A 212 -9.10 22.95 0.15
N VAL A 213 -10.25 22.71 -0.51
CA VAL A 213 -10.50 21.49 -1.31
C VAL A 213 -9.48 21.34 -2.43
N ALA A 214 -9.13 22.43 -3.13
CA ALA A 214 -8.14 22.43 -4.20
C ALA A 214 -6.75 21.99 -3.75
N LYS A 215 -6.38 22.26 -2.50
CA LYS A 215 -5.08 21.89 -1.91
C LYS A 215 -5.02 20.45 -1.39
N ILE A 216 -6.15 19.76 -1.28
CA ILE A 216 -6.18 18.37 -0.80
C ILE A 216 -5.41 17.48 -1.79
N PRO A 217 -4.38 16.74 -1.33
CA PRO A 217 -3.63 15.83 -2.20
C PRO A 217 -4.51 14.67 -2.65
N THR A 218 -4.38 14.29 -3.92
CA THR A 218 -5.13 13.17 -4.49
C THR A 218 -4.44 11.83 -4.27
N TRP A 219 -3.19 11.83 -3.84
CA TRP A 219 -2.46 10.61 -3.49
C TRP A 219 -2.71 10.26 -2.03
N PRO A 220 -2.97 8.98 -1.71
CA PRO A 220 -3.28 8.54 -0.35
C PRO A 220 -2.08 8.58 0.61
N TRP A 221 -0.90 8.97 0.16
CA TRP A 221 0.31 9.04 0.98
C TRP A 221 0.54 10.46 1.48
N GLN A 222 0.98 10.60 2.73
CA GLN A 222 1.38 11.92 3.22
C GLN A 222 2.59 12.40 2.42
N PRO A 223 2.67 13.73 2.15
CA PRO A 223 3.89 14.33 1.61
C PRO A 223 5.09 13.93 2.48
N GLY A 224 6.10 13.28 1.89
CA GLY A 224 7.30 12.80 2.60
C GLY A 224 7.31 11.31 2.96
N THR A 225 6.16 10.62 3.06
CA THR A 225 6.14 9.17 3.34
C THR A 225 6.73 8.36 2.18
N LEU A 226 6.47 8.80 0.94
CA LEU A 226 7.05 8.21 -0.28
C LEU A 226 8.58 8.34 -0.28
N ALA A 227 9.09 9.51 0.10
CA ALA A 227 10.51 9.80 0.18
C ALA A 227 11.18 8.99 1.29
N GLY A 228 10.56 8.88 2.47
CA GLY A 228 11.07 8.04 3.56
C GLY A 228 11.08 6.55 3.21
N PHE A 229 10.05 6.05 2.53
CA PHE A 229 10.01 4.67 2.04
C PHE A 229 11.09 4.42 0.99
N LEU A 230 11.19 5.28 -0.03
CA LEU A 230 12.22 5.16 -1.05
C LEU A 230 13.62 5.27 -0.45
N ALA A 231 13.85 6.18 0.50
CA ALA A 231 15.12 6.28 1.21
C ALA A 231 15.43 4.98 1.98
N ALA A 232 14.46 4.40 2.69
CA ALA A 232 14.64 3.15 3.42
C ALA A 232 14.91 1.95 2.49
N VAL A 233 14.36 1.95 1.27
CA VAL A 233 14.63 0.92 0.24
C VAL A 233 15.98 1.14 -0.42
N LEU A 234 16.30 2.38 -0.76
CA LEU A 234 17.48 2.74 -1.54
C LEU A 234 18.74 2.76 -0.70
N LEU A 235 18.69 3.12 0.58
CA LEU A 235 19.87 3.16 1.46
C LEU A 235 20.61 1.81 1.50
N PRO A 236 19.94 0.67 1.78
CA PRO A 236 20.58 -0.63 1.78
C PRO A 236 21.15 -1.02 0.40
N LEU A 237 20.43 -0.70 -0.68
CA LEU A 237 20.87 -1.00 -2.05
C LEU A 237 22.09 -0.17 -2.45
N ILE A 238 22.12 1.11 -2.08
CA ILE A 238 23.26 2.01 -2.30
C ILE A 238 24.45 1.52 -1.46
N GLY A 239 24.22 1.13 -0.20
CA GLY A 239 25.25 0.56 0.66
C GLY A 239 25.84 -0.73 0.09
N TRP A 240 24.98 -1.64 -0.38
CA TRP A 240 25.41 -2.87 -1.02
C TRP A 240 26.15 -2.61 -2.35
N GLY A 241 25.62 -1.69 -3.17
CA GLY A 241 26.26 -1.28 -4.42
C GLY A 241 27.64 -0.67 -4.18
N ALA A 242 27.78 0.18 -3.16
CA ALA A 242 29.05 0.74 -2.75
C ALA A 242 30.03 -0.33 -2.26
N GLN A 243 29.56 -1.32 -1.47
CA GLN A 243 30.38 -2.48 -1.09
C GLN A 243 30.86 -3.27 -2.31
N LEU A 244 29.99 -3.51 -3.29
CA LEU A 244 30.33 -4.26 -4.50
C LEU A 244 31.35 -3.53 -5.37
N LEU A 245 31.23 -2.20 -5.44
CA LEU A 245 32.13 -1.31 -6.18
C LEU A 245 33.48 -1.21 -5.47
N LEU A 246 33.49 -1.14 -4.14
CA LEU A 246 34.70 -1.20 -3.32
C LEU A 246 35.41 -2.55 -3.44
N GLN A 247 34.67 -3.68 -3.42
CA GLN A 247 35.25 -5.01 -3.64
C GLN A 247 35.89 -5.11 -5.04
N ARG A 248 35.20 -4.64 -6.08
CA ARG A 248 35.76 -4.59 -7.44
C ARG A 248 36.98 -3.68 -7.59
N LEU A 249 37.02 -2.53 -6.89
CA LEU A 249 38.16 -1.60 -6.93
C LEU A 249 39.35 -2.06 -6.08
N LEU A 250 39.09 -2.75 -4.97
CA LEU A 250 40.12 -3.28 -4.05
C LEU A 250 40.60 -4.70 -4.43
N GLY A 251 39.99 -5.33 -5.45
CA GLY A 251 40.43 -6.62 -5.97
C GLY A 251 40.16 -7.82 -5.07
N LEU A 252 39.15 -7.72 -4.18
CA LEU A 252 38.65 -8.83 -3.36
C LEU A 252 37.47 -9.55 -4.03
#